data_AF-A0A1I1CC92-F1
#
_entry.id   AF-A0A1I1CC92-F1
#
_cell.length_a   1.000
_cell.length_b   1.000
_cell.length_c   1.000
_cell.angle_alpha   90.00
_cell.angle_beta   90.00
_cell.angle_gamma   90.00
#
_symmetry.space_group_name_H-M   'P 1'
#
loop_
_entity.id
_entity.type
_entity.pdbx_description
1 polymer ?
#
loop_
_entity_poly.entity_id
_entity_poly.type
_entity_poly.pdbx_seq_one_letter_code
_entity_poly.pdbx_strand_id
1 'polypeptide(L)'
;MSPLTGARVRAVLLPREGTKMRALPAVLTVGALLTGGLVAAPAVADPVRVSAVTTVGVHNTYEKSAYEYLASSLDSGASLIELDVWPNIITKEWKVSHGNPFGNDNNCVAADSPDDLYTGSRNKNLEHCLDNIRLWLSRHPERGPLTLKLEMKTGFSGNNGLGPQRLDSALRAHLGDAVLRPAELLGQYESLDAAARADNWPSRDSLRGRVIVEVIPGTVEEGNPTDTLWTDVEYARHLRSLHAAGRIGEAQIFPAVHRAQAGDPRQRYDDTGLRSWFVLFDGDASAYVNGIDTGWYNDNHYILVMTDAHNVAPAIDSRTPSAEDASQRVAELATANASVVTSDWVGLPQVLGQVLPRGASANTQPRGSLSSSRQNGETGPTPAPSG
;
A
#
# COMPACT_ATOMS: atom_id res chain seq x y z
N MET A 1 10.02 -56.22 24.59
CA MET A 1 11.25 -56.99 24.33
C MET A 1 12.20 -56.11 23.52
N SER A 2 13.29 -55.68 24.16
CA SER A 2 14.49 -55.01 23.62
C SER A 2 15.21 -55.88 22.55
N PRO A 3 16.24 -55.43 21.78
CA PRO A 3 17.29 -54.42 22.09
C PRO A 3 17.49 -53.34 20.99
N LEU A 4 17.93 -52.10 21.28
CA LEU A 4 19.19 -51.56 21.83
C LEU A 4 20.46 -51.81 20.99
N THR A 5 20.85 -50.79 20.22
CA THR A 5 22.22 -50.45 19.74
C THR A 5 22.16 -49.00 19.21
N GLY A 6 22.96 -47.99 19.57
CA GLY A 6 24.22 -47.93 20.29
C GLY A 6 25.36 -47.43 19.37
N ALA A 7 25.51 -46.11 19.15
CA ALA A 7 26.70 -45.50 18.54
C ALA A 7 26.83 -44.02 18.97
N ARG A 8 27.64 -43.73 20.00
CA ARG A 8 29.05 -43.30 19.98
C ARG A 8 29.28 -41.83 19.55
N VAL A 9 29.39 -41.00 20.59
CA VAL A 9 30.02 -39.68 20.63
C VAL A 9 31.48 -39.77 20.18
N ARG A 10 31.92 -38.87 19.29
CA ARG A 10 33.34 -38.53 19.09
C ARG A 10 33.56 -37.09 19.52
N ALA A 11 34.11 -36.93 20.72
CA ALA A 11 34.78 -35.71 21.15
C ALA A 11 36.13 -35.63 20.43
N VAL A 12 36.39 -34.50 19.76
CA VAL A 12 37.72 -34.15 19.25
C VAL A 12 38.36 -33.25 20.30
N LEU A 13 39.45 -33.72 20.88
CA LEU A 13 40.26 -33.02 21.87
C LEU A 13 41.66 -32.76 21.28
N LEU A 14 42.18 -31.57 21.60
CA LEU A 14 43.58 -31.10 21.65
C LEU A 14 44.16 -30.39 20.40
N PRO A 15 45.16 -29.48 20.56
CA PRO A 15 45.90 -29.13 21.78
C PRO A 15 45.95 -27.63 22.17
N ARG A 16 46.24 -27.42 23.46
CA ARG A 16 46.86 -26.21 24.01
C ARG A 16 48.34 -26.18 23.62
N GLU A 17 48.81 -25.09 23.04
CA GLU A 17 50.24 -24.73 23.08
C GLU A 17 50.40 -23.32 23.67
N GLY A 18 51.35 -23.24 24.60
CA GLY A 18 51.72 -22.02 25.30
C GLY A 18 52.90 -21.30 24.66
N THR A 19 52.91 -19.99 24.91
CA THR A 19 54.08 -19.16 25.22
C THR A 19 55.24 -19.12 24.21
N LYS A 20 55.45 -17.93 23.62
CA LYS A 20 56.74 -17.22 23.65
C LYS A 20 56.60 -15.79 23.12
N MET A 21 56.66 -14.84 24.06
CA MET A 21 57.04 -13.45 23.83
C MET A 21 58.40 -13.41 23.11
N ARG A 22 58.44 -12.80 21.92
CA ARG A 22 59.66 -12.30 21.30
C ARG A 22 59.46 -10.82 21.00
N ALA A 23 60.22 -9.99 21.71
CA ALA A 23 60.42 -8.59 21.39
C ALA A 23 61.10 -8.46 20.02
N LEU A 24 60.60 -7.54 19.19
CA LEU A 24 61.27 -7.06 17.98
C LEU A 24 61.28 -5.52 17.99
N PRO A 25 62.25 -4.91 17.29
CA PRO A 25 62.75 -3.57 17.57
C PRO A 25 61.81 -2.48 17.05
N ALA A 26 61.79 -1.36 17.76
CA ALA A 26 61.20 -0.11 17.33
C ALA A 26 61.91 0.39 16.05
N VAL A 27 61.18 0.36 14.94
CA VAL A 27 61.53 1.11 13.72
C VAL A 27 60.85 2.47 13.84
N LEU A 28 61.66 3.54 13.91
CA LEU A 28 61.18 4.91 13.73
C LEU A 28 60.67 5.07 12.30
N THR A 29 59.35 5.05 12.10
CA THR A 29 58.70 5.55 10.90
C THR A 29 58.43 7.05 11.09
N VAL A 30 59.08 7.87 10.28
CA VAL A 30 58.74 9.29 10.09
C VAL A 30 57.37 9.32 9.42
N GLY A 31 56.32 9.51 10.21
CA GLY A 31 54.95 9.67 9.74
C GLY A 31 54.77 11.06 9.13
N ALA A 32 54.75 11.13 7.80
CA ALA A 32 54.28 12.30 7.09
C ALA A 32 52.82 12.59 7.52
N LEU A 33 52.57 13.78 8.07
CA LEU A 33 51.22 14.31 8.27
C LEU A 33 50.57 14.53 6.89
N LEU A 34 49.95 13.48 6.37
CA LEU A 34 48.91 13.60 5.35
C LEU A 34 47.66 14.09 6.06
N THR A 35 47.40 15.40 5.98
CA THR A 35 46.07 15.97 6.20
C THR A 35 45.15 15.47 5.09
N GLY A 36 44.75 14.20 5.18
CA GLY A 36 43.70 13.63 4.36
C GLY A 36 42.38 14.27 4.77
N GLY A 37 41.91 15.23 3.96
CA GLY A 37 40.55 15.71 4.06
C GLY A 37 39.61 14.52 3.87
N LEU A 38 38.96 14.08 4.95
CA LEU A 38 37.81 13.20 4.88
C LEU A 38 36.72 13.96 4.11
N VAL A 39 36.62 13.69 2.81
CA VAL A 39 35.45 14.06 2.04
C VAL A 39 34.33 13.21 2.63
N ALA A 40 33.49 13.82 3.47
CA ALA A 40 32.27 13.18 3.94
C ALA A 40 31.50 12.74 2.69
N ALA A 41 31.34 11.43 2.50
CA ALA A 41 30.43 10.92 1.49
C ALA A 41 29.07 11.57 1.74
N PRO A 42 28.36 12.05 0.69
CA PRO A 42 27.02 12.58 0.89
C PRO A 42 26.20 11.50 1.60
N ALA A 43 25.59 11.86 2.74
CA ALA A 43 24.65 11.00 3.40
C ALA A 43 23.56 10.66 2.38
N VAL A 44 23.46 9.38 2.00
CA VAL A 44 22.35 8.91 1.17
C VAL A 44 21.11 9.12 2.04
N ALA A 45 20.21 9.99 1.60
CA ALA A 45 18.93 10.17 2.28
C ALA A 45 18.22 8.81 2.36
N ASP A 46 17.64 8.50 3.52
CA ASP A 46 16.89 7.26 3.66
C ASP A 46 15.78 7.20 2.59
N PRO A 47 15.62 6.06 1.91
CA PRO A 47 14.58 5.91 0.90
C PRO A 47 13.19 6.19 1.49
N VAL A 48 12.38 6.98 0.79
CA VAL A 48 11.04 7.36 1.26
C VAL A 48 10.15 6.13 1.40
N ARG A 49 9.63 5.91 2.62
CA ARG A 49 8.73 4.80 2.97
C ARG A 49 7.30 5.05 2.54
N VAL A 50 6.54 3.97 2.37
CA VAL A 50 5.10 4.05 2.06
C VAL A 50 4.34 4.81 3.14
N SER A 51 4.70 4.61 4.41
CA SER A 51 4.14 5.30 5.58
C SER A 51 4.31 6.82 5.56
N ALA A 52 5.30 7.33 4.81
CA ALA A 52 5.74 8.72 4.84
C ALA A 52 5.22 9.57 3.66
N VAL A 53 4.33 9.02 2.83
CA VAL A 53 3.75 9.75 1.69
C VAL A 53 2.23 9.74 1.68
N THR A 54 1.68 10.67 0.92
CA THR A 54 0.29 10.72 0.51
C THR A 54 0.22 10.47 -1.00
N THR A 55 -0.63 9.54 -1.41
CA THR A 55 -0.92 9.27 -2.82
C THR A 55 -2.41 9.40 -3.13
N VAL A 56 -2.79 9.31 -4.40
CA VAL A 56 -4.19 9.48 -4.84
C VAL A 56 -4.74 8.17 -5.38
N GLY A 57 -5.99 7.87 -5.06
CA GLY A 57 -6.73 6.72 -5.56
C GLY A 57 -8.07 7.10 -6.16
N VAL A 58 -8.70 6.13 -6.82
CA VAL A 58 -10.02 6.28 -7.42
C VAL A 58 -10.98 5.25 -6.84
N HIS A 59 -12.20 5.67 -6.50
CA HIS A 59 -13.24 4.74 -6.06
C HIS A 59 -13.82 3.96 -7.23
N ASN A 60 -14.36 2.77 -6.95
CA ASN A 60 -15.16 2.00 -7.91
C ASN A 60 -14.52 1.85 -9.30
N THR A 61 -13.20 1.67 -9.35
CA THR A 61 -12.43 1.68 -10.61
C THR A 61 -12.83 0.59 -11.61
N TYR A 62 -13.52 -0.44 -11.12
CA TYR A 62 -14.09 -1.51 -11.92
C TYR A 62 -15.33 -1.07 -12.73
N GLU A 63 -15.91 0.09 -12.44
CA GLU A 63 -17.05 0.58 -13.19
C GLU A 63 -16.70 0.94 -14.62
N LYS A 64 -17.50 0.40 -15.55
CA LYS A 64 -17.42 0.72 -16.98
C LYS A 64 -17.73 2.19 -17.29
N SER A 65 -18.42 2.87 -16.38
CA SER A 65 -18.73 4.29 -16.46
C SER A 65 -17.48 5.14 -16.19
N ALA A 66 -16.54 4.66 -15.37
CA ALA A 66 -15.30 5.33 -15.00
C ALA A 66 -14.19 5.02 -16.00
N TYR A 67 -13.97 3.73 -16.29
CA TYR A 67 -12.93 3.28 -17.20
C TYR A 67 -13.45 2.18 -18.12
N GLU A 68 -13.09 2.24 -19.41
CA GLU A 68 -13.54 1.24 -20.38
C GLU A 68 -13.08 -0.17 -19.99
N TYR A 69 -11.81 -0.31 -19.60
CA TYR A 69 -11.18 -1.53 -19.08
C TYR A 69 -10.48 -1.24 -17.75
N LEU A 70 -10.32 -2.24 -16.89
CA LEU A 70 -9.60 -2.07 -15.61
C LEU A 70 -8.16 -1.58 -15.86
N ALA A 71 -7.50 -2.06 -16.91
CA ALA A 71 -6.16 -1.59 -17.26
C ALA A 71 -6.08 -0.08 -17.53
N SER A 72 -7.16 0.53 -18.04
CA SER A 72 -7.23 1.99 -18.22
C SER A 72 -7.27 2.76 -16.89
N SER A 73 -7.78 2.15 -15.81
CA SER A 73 -7.69 2.75 -14.47
C SER A 73 -6.27 2.68 -13.94
N LEU A 74 -5.55 1.58 -14.20
CA LEU A 74 -4.15 1.41 -13.83
C LEU A 74 -3.23 2.38 -14.59
N ASP A 75 -3.53 2.67 -15.86
CA ASP A 75 -2.80 3.66 -16.66
C ASP A 75 -2.97 5.09 -16.17
N SER A 76 -4.03 5.37 -15.41
CA SER A 76 -4.39 6.73 -14.98
C SER A 76 -3.34 7.39 -14.06
N GLY A 77 -2.46 6.59 -13.47
CA GLY A 77 -1.47 7.03 -12.50
C GLY A 77 -1.92 6.91 -11.04
N ALA A 78 -3.18 6.56 -10.79
CA ALA A 78 -3.69 6.32 -9.44
C ALA A 78 -2.86 5.25 -8.71
N SER A 79 -2.57 5.50 -7.43
CA SER A 79 -1.86 4.58 -6.55
C SER A 79 -2.79 3.70 -5.73
N LEU A 80 -4.11 3.92 -5.78
CA LEU A 80 -5.12 3.01 -5.24
C LEU A 80 -6.24 2.79 -6.24
N ILE A 81 -6.64 1.53 -6.38
CA ILE A 81 -7.86 1.10 -7.06
C ILE A 81 -8.77 0.36 -6.08
N GLU A 82 -10.08 0.51 -6.25
CA GLU A 82 -11.08 -0.13 -5.41
C GLU A 82 -11.96 -1.09 -6.23
N LEU A 83 -12.28 -2.24 -5.63
CA LEU A 83 -13.18 -3.28 -6.15
C LEU A 83 -14.24 -3.68 -5.11
N ASP A 84 -15.51 -3.69 -5.53
CA ASP A 84 -16.62 -4.20 -4.71
C ASP A 84 -16.78 -5.70 -4.94
N VAL A 85 -16.62 -6.48 -3.88
CA VAL A 85 -16.53 -7.94 -3.95
C VAL A 85 -17.71 -8.61 -3.24
N TRP A 86 -18.33 -9.58 -3.91
CA TRP A 86 -19.41 -10.39 -3.36
C TRP A 86 -19.04 -11.88 -3.37
N PRO A 87 -19.21 -12.61 -2.25
CA PRO A 87 -19.14 -14.07 -2.26
C PRO A 87 -20.35 -14.66 -3.00
N ASN A 88 -20.12 -15.37 -4.10
CA ASN A 88 -21.17 -16.15 -4.76
C ASN A 88 -21.05 -17.63 -4.38
N ILE A 89 -21.83 -18.03 -3.38
CA ILE A 89 -21.77 -19.37 -2.78
C ILE A 89 -22.20 -20.51 -3.73
N ILE A 90 -22.92 -20.20 -4.82
CA ILE A 90 -23.39 -21.18 -5.82
C ILE A 90 -22.25 -21.52 -6.77
N THR A 91 -21.62 -20.49 -7.35
CA THR A 91 -20.50 -20.64 -8.29
C THR A 91 -19.15 -20.86 -7.61
N LYS A 92 -19.05 -20.57 -6.30
CA LYS A 92 -17.79 -20.54 -5.54
C LYS A 92 -16.78 -19.53 -6.08
N GLU A 93 -17.29 -18.48 -6.71
CA GLU A 93 -16.52 -17.35 -7.22
C GLU A 93 -16.75 -16.09 -6.38
N TRP A 94 -15.81 -15.17 -6.46
CA TRP A 94 -15.95 -13.80 -6.00
C TRP A 94 -16.42 -12.93 -7.15
N LYS A 95 -17.62 -12.35 -7.05
CA LYS A 95 -18.15 -11.44 -8.07
C LYS A 95 -17.66 -10.02 -7.82
N VAL A 96 -17.50 -9.25 -8.90
CA VAL A 96 -17.14 -7.83 -8.82
C VAL A 96 -18.26 -6.98 -9.41
N SER A 97 -18.92 -6.19 -8.56
CA SER A 97 -20.07 -5.35 -8.94
C SER A 97 -20.43 -4.37 -7.83
N HIS A 98 -20.95 -3.20 -8.18
CA HIS A 98 -21.47 -2.23 -7.21
C HIS A 98 -22.76 -2.71 -6.51
N GLY A 99 -23.62 -3.45 -7.23
CA GLY A 99 -24.95 -3.80 -6.72
C GLY A 99 -25.57 -5.10 -7.25
N ASN A 100 -24.85 -5.89 -8.06
CA ASN A 100 -25.32 -7.19 -8.54
C ASN A 100 -24.64 -8.33 -7.76
N PRO A 101 -25.24 -8.84 -6.66
CA PRO A 101 -24.61 -9.89 -5.84
C PRO A 101 -24.43 -11.24 -6.55
N PHE A 102 -25.15 -11.48 -7.65
CA PHE A 102 -25.15 -12.76 -8.35
C PHE A 102 -24.32 -12.78 -9.63
N GLY A 103 -23.97 -11.61 -10.16
CA GLY A 103 -23.27 -11.45 -11.43
C GLY A 103 -22.09 -10.49 -11.32
N ASN A 104 -21.34 -10.42 -12.41
CA ASN A 104 -20.28 -9.43 -12.55
C ASN A 104 -20.83 -8.23 -13.33
N ASP A 105 -20.52 -7.03 -12.85
CA ASP A 105 -20.75 -5.79 -13.58
C ASP A 105 -19.51 -4.91 -13.42
N ASN A 106 -18.53 -5.13 -14.28
CA ASN A 106 -17.22 -4.52 -14.19
C ASN A 106 -16.52 -4.45 -15.54
N ASN A 107 -15.39 -3.76 -15.57
CA ASN A 107 -14.54 -3.55 -16.72
C ASN A 107 -13.34 -4.52 -16.82
N CYS A 108 -13.31 -5.60 -16.01
CA CYS A 108 -12.28 -6.62 -16.08
C CYS A 108 -12.52 -7.58 -17.25
N VAL A 109 -11.45 -8.09 -17.84
CA VAL A 109 -11.47 -8.98 -19.02
C VAL A 109 -10.73 -10.28 -18.75
N ALA A 110 -11.04 -11.33 -19.52
CA ALA A 110 -10.29 -12.58 -19.46
C ALA A 110 -9.04 -12.43 -20.36
N ALA A 111 -8.03 -11.74 -19.83
CA ALA A 111 -6.75 -11.53 -20.51
C ALA A 111 -5.79 -12.66 -20.20
N ASP A 112 -5.19 -13.26 -21.23
CA ASP A 112 -4.14 -14.27 -21.10
C ASP A 112 -2.74 -13.64 -21.23
N SER A 113 -2.66 -12.48 -21.89
CA SER A 113 -1.44 -11.70 -22.09
C SER A 113 -1.68 -10.21 -21.83
N PRO A 114 -0.62 -9.40 -21.64
CA PRO A 114 -0.80 -7.96 -21.45
C PRO A 114 -1.45 -7.25 -22.65
N ASP A 115 -1.34 -7.80 -23.85
CA ASP A 115 -1.89 -7.19 -25.07
C ASP A 115 -3.42 -7.35 -25.11
N ASP A 116 -3.98 -8.30 -24.33
CA ASP A 116 -5.42 -8.55 -24.24
C ASP A 116 -6.13 -7.60 -23.26
N LEU A 117 -5.39 -6.86 -22.43
CA LEU A 117 -5.90 -6.04 -21.31
C LEU A 117 -6.90 -4.96 -21.70
N TYR A 118 -6.87 -4.53 -22.97
CA TYR A 118 -7.71 -3.45 -23.51
C TYR A 118 -8.70 -3.97 -24.56
N THR A 119 -8.98 -5.27 -24.55
CA THR A 119 -9.85 -5.92 -25.53
C THR A 119 -10.74 -6.99 -24.90
N GLY A 120 -11.70 -7.49 -25.67
CA GLY A 120 -12.53 -8.63 -25.27
C GLY A 120 -13.75 -8.27 -24.43
N SER A 121 -14.46 -9.31 -23.97
CA SER A 121 -15.69 -9.14 -23.19
C SER A 121 -15.39 -8.82 -21.73
N ARG A 122 -16.06 -7.79 -21.20
CA ARG A 122 -15.96 -7.35 -19.81
C ARG A 122 -16.81 -8.20 -18.86
N ASN A 123 -17.04 -7.76 -17.62
CA ASN A 123 -17.82 -8.43 -16.58
C ASN A 123 -17.23 -9.79 -16.14
N LYS A 124 -16.00 -9.77 -15.61
CA LYS A 124 -15.32 -10.98 -15.13
C LYS A 124 -15.26 -11.04 -13.60
N ASN A 125 -15.01 -12.21 -13.05
CA ASN A 125 -14.92 -12.40 -11.60
C ASN A 125 -13.63 -11.76 -11.04
N LEU A 126 -13.47 -11.77 -9.72
CA LEU A 126 -12.30 -11.19 -9.07
C LEU A 126 -10.99 -11.79 -9.58
N GLU A 127 -10.93 -13.11 -9.77
CA GLU A 127 -9.73 -13.82 -10.24
C GLU A 127 -9.20 -13.22 -11.56
N HIS A 128 -10.09 -12.92 -12.51
CA HIS A 128 -9.71 -12.22 -13.75
C HIS A 128 -9.30 -10.75 -13.54
N CYS A 129 -9.94 -10.03 -12.62
CA CYS A 129 -9.49 -8.68 -12.27
C CYS A 129 -8.07 -8.70 -11.68
N LEU A 130 -7.74 -9.70 -10.85
CA LEU A 130 -6.40 -9.90 -10.31
C LEU A 130 -5.39 -10.24 -11.41
N ASP A 131 -5.76 -11.09 -12.38
CA ASP A 131 -4.92 -11.36 -13.55
C ASP A 131 -4.66 -10.09 -14.38
N ASN A 132 -5.68 -9.23 -14.55
CA ASN A 132 -5.49 -7.95 -15.25
C ASN A 132 -4.45 -7.08 -14.54
N ILE A 133 -4.50 -6.98 -13.21
CA ILE A 133 -3.52 -6.24 -12.41
C ILE A 133 -2.12 -6.85 -12.57
N ARG A 134 -1.97 -8.17 -12.43
CA ARG A 134 -0.68 -8.87 -12.58
C ARG A 134 -0.08 -8.64 -13.97
N LEU A 135 -0.89 -8.82 -15.01
CA LEU A 135 -0.44 -8.65 -16.40
C LEU A 135 -0.05 -7.19 -16.67
N TRP A 136 -0.81 -6.22 -16.14
CA TRP A 136 -0.46 -4.81 -16.27
C TRP A 136 0.87 -4.48 -15.56
N LEU A 137 1.07 -4.95 -14.32
CA LEU A 137 2.31 -4.76 -13.58
C LEU A 137 3.52 -5.39 -14.29
N SER A 138 3.32 -6.50 -15.00
CA SER A 138 4.40 -7.14 -15.77
C SER A 138 4.93 -6.28 -16.94
N ARG A 139 4.11 -5.37 -17.47
CA ARG A 139 4.52 -4.36 -18.47
C ARG A 139 5.00 -3.06 -17.85
N HIS A 140 4.71 -2.84 -16.58
CA HIS A 140 4.99 -1.61 -15.85
C HIS A 140 5.73 -1.87 -14.52
N PRO A 141 6.89 -2.56 -14.55
CA PRO A 141 7.60 -2.94 -13.34
C PRO A 141 8.12 -1.76 -12.52
N GLU A 142 8.17 -0.55 -13.11
CA GLU A 142 8.56 0.70 -12.46
C GLU A 142 7.42 1.35 -11.67
N ARG A 143 6.16 0.93 -11.87
CA ARG A 143 4.98 1.53 -11.23
C ARG A 143 4.78 0.99 -9.83
N GLY A 144 4.09 1.76 -8.98
CA GLY A 144 3.65 1.32 -7.66
C GLY A 144 4.47 1.82 -6.47
N PRO A 145 4.18 1.32 -5.26
CA PRO A 145 3.18 0.28 -4.98
C PRO A 145 1.76 0.70 -5.34
N LEU A 146 0.95 -0.25 -5.81
CA LEU A 146 -0.48 -0.11 -5.99
C LEU A 146 -1.20 -0.59 -4.73
N THR A 147 -2.12 0.19 -4.17
CA THR A 147 -3.07 -0.31 -3.17
C THR A 147 -4.30 -0.87 -3.89
N LEU A 148 -4.61 -2.13 -3.64
CA LEU A 148 -5.85 -2.77 -4.06
C LEU A 148 -6.80 -2.82 -2.86
N LYS A 149 -7.81 -1.95 -2.87
CA LYS A 149 -8.87 -1.93 -1.86
C LYS A 149 -10.00 -2.86 -2.26
N LEU A 150 -10.38 -3.78 -1.38
CA LEU A 150 -11.50 -4.69 -1.57
C LEU A 150 -12.62 -4.36 -0.56
N GLU A 151 -13.75 -3.85 -1.04
CA GLU A 151 -14.97 -3.71 -0.23
C GLU A 151 -15.76 -5.03 -0.28
N MET A 152 -15.79 -5.76 0.84
CA MET A 152 -16.51 -7.04 0.91
C MET A 152 -17.99 -6.78 1.18
N LYS A 153 -18.78 -6.57 0.13
CA LYS A 153 -20.15 -6.02 0.21
C LYS A 153 -21.03 -6.69 1.25
N THR A 154 -21.01 -8.02 1.33
CA THR A 154 -21.76 -8.83 2.33
C THR A 154 -20.85 -9.60 3.27
N GLY A 155 -19.61 -9.17 3.41
CA GLY A 155 -18.59 -9.89 4.14
C GLY A 155 -18.17 -11.21 3.50
N PHE A 156 -17.47 -12.03 4.28
CA PHE A 156 -17.09 -13.37 3.88
C PHE A 156 -18.26 -14.36 3.98
N SER A 157 -18.14 -15.50 3.31
CA SER A 157 -19.03 -16.64 3.48
C SER A 157 -18.22 -17.90 3.84
N GLY A 158 -17.50 -17.81 4.96
CA GLY A 158 -16.57 -18.86 5.42
C GLY A 158 -17.19 -20.24 5.52
N ASN A 159 -18.40 -20.35 6.08
CA ASN A 159 -19.16 -21.61 6.18
C ASN A 159 -19.51 -22.23 4.82
N ASN A 160 -19.46 -21.45 3.74
CA ASN A 160 -19.70 -21.89 2.37
C ASN A 160 -18.40 -22.03 1.56
N GLY A 161 -17.23 -21.97 2.21
CA GLY A 161 -15.92 -22.10 1.57
C GLY A 161 -15.38 -20.81 0.93
N LEU A 162 -16.01 -19.66 1.19
CA LEU A 162 -15.58 -18.34 0.70
C LEU A 162 -15.16 -17.45 1.89
N GLY A 163 -14.20 -17.93 2.68
CA GLY A 163 -13.61 -17.20 3.81
C GLY A 163 -12.23 -16.61 3.50
N PRO A 164 -11.56 -16.00 4.49
CA PRO A 164 -10.24 -15.39 4.36
C PRO A 164 -9.20 -16.28 3.66
N GLN A 165 -9.11 -17.55 4.05
CA GLN A 165 -8.15 -18.50 3.45
C GLN A 165 -8.37 -18.69 1.93
N ARG A 166 -9.63 -18.69 1.48
CA ARG A 166 -9.96 -18.85 0.06
C ARG A 166 -9.59 -17.57 -0.72
N LEU A 167 -9.82 -16.40 -0.15
CA LEU A 167 -9.43 -15.13 -0.75
C LEU A 167 -7.89 -15.00 -0.84
N ASP A 168 -7.16 -15.34 0.23
CA ASP A 168 -5.69 -15.40 0.22
C ASP A 168 -5.16 -16.34 -0.87
N SER A 169 -5.83 -17.48 -1.05
CA SER A 169 -5.43 -18.45 -2.07
C SER A 169 -5.65 -17.92 -3.48
N ALA A 170 -6.74 -17.17 -3.73
CA ALA A 170 -6.98 -16.50 -5.00
C ALA A 170 -5.94 -15.40 -5.25
N LEU A 171 -5.67 -14.52 -4.27
CA LEU A 171 -4.65 -13.49 -4.39
C LEU A 171 -3.27 -14.08 -4.67
N ARG A 172 -2.88 -15.14 -3.96
CA ARG A 172 -1.61 -15.82 -4.19
C ARG A 172 -1.53 -16.47 -5.57
N ALA A 173 -2.63 -17.05 -6.06
CA ALA A 173 -2.65 -17.70 -7.37
C ALA A 173 -2.57 -16.67 -8.52
N HIS A 174 -3.24 -15.52 -8.39
CA HIS A 174 -3.39 -14.57 -9.49
C HIS A 174 -2.45 -13.36 -9.43
N LEU A 175 -1.97 -12.96 -8.25
CA LEU A 175 -0.98 -11.89 -8.08
C LEU A 175 0.43 -12.41 -7.72
N GLY A 176 0.52 -13.58 -7.08
CA GLY A 176 1.79 -14.20 -6.70
C GLY A 176 2.65 -13.30 -5.83
N ASP A 177 3.94 -13.20 -6.17
CA ASP A 177 4.94 -12.42 -5.42
C ASP A 177 4.77 -10.90 -5.55
N ALA A 178 3.82 -10.42 -6.36
CA ALA A 178 3.51 -9.00 -6.45
C ALA A 178 2.95 -8.47 -5.11
N VAL A 179 2.29 -9.31 -4.30
CA VAL A 179 1.67 -8.86 -3.05
C VAL A 179 2.73 -8.55 -1.99
N LEU A 180 2.72 -7.35 -1.40
CA LEU A 180 3.36 -7.09 -0.11
C LEU A 180 2.52 -7.76 0.98
N ARG A 181 3.03 -8.86 1.55
CA ARG A 181 2.27 -9.65 2.52
C ARG A 181 2.40 -9.08 3.94
N PRO A 182 1.40 -9.31 4.82
CA PRO A 182 1.51 -9.00 6.25
C PRO A 182 2.76 -9.55 6.91
N ALA A 183 3.22 -10.75 6.53
CA ALA A 183 4.46 -11.33 7.06
C ALA A 183 5.72 -10.50 6.74
N GLU A 184 5.74 -9.80 5.61
CA GLU A 184 6.87 -8.95 5.20
C GLU A 184 6.91 -7.66 6.02
N LEU A 185 5.74 -7.06 6.32
CA LEU A 185 5.67 -5.97 7.29
C LEU A 185 6.01 -6.46 8.71
N LEU A 186 5.52 -7.64 9.12
CA LEU A 186 5.72 -8.17 10.46
C LEU A 186 7.21 -8.36 10.80
N GLY A 187 8.00 -8.92 9.90
CA GLY A 187 9.42 -9.18 10.12
C GLY A 187 9.68 -9.96 11.42
N GLN A 188 10.48 -9.37 12.33
CA GLN A 188 10.79 -9.95 13.64
C GLN A 188 9.85 -9.50 14.78
N TYR A 189 8.88 -8.64 14.50
CA TYR A 189 8.01 -8.07 15.54
C TYR A 189 6.91 -9.05 15.94
N GLU A 190 6.39 -8.90 17.16
CA GLU A 190 5.35 -9.79 17.70
C GLU A 190 3.96 -9.56 17.06
N SER A 191 3.75 -8.40 16.43
CA SER A 191 2.49 -8.02 15.79
C SER A 191 2.71 -6.98 14.70
N LEU A 192 1.71 -6.82 13.81
CA LEU A 192 1.74 -5.78 12.78
C LEU A 192 1.78 -4.38 13.40
N ASP A 193 1.04 -4.16 14.50
CA ASP A 193 1.08 -2.90 15.24
C ASP A 193 2.48 -2.52 15.70
N ALA A 194 3.21 -3.46 16.33
CA ALA A 194 4.58 -3.23 16.77
C ALA A 194 5.52 -2.96 15.59
N ALA A 195 5.33 -3.66 14.47
CA ALA A 195 6.11 -3.44 13.26
C ALA A 195 5.85 -2.07 12.63
N ALA A 196 4.58 -1.65 12.52
CA ALA A 196 4.21 -0.35 11.98
C ALA A 196 4.74 0.78 12.88
N ARG A 197 4.56 0.70 14.21
CA ARG A 197 5.10 1.69 15.16
C ARG A 197 6.62 1.83 15.11
N ALA A 198 7.33 0.81 14.62
CA ALA A 198 8.77 0.84 14.39
C ALA A 198 9.16 1.26 12.95
N ASP A 199 8.20 1.78 12.18
CA ASP A 199 8.30 2.17 10.77
C ASP A 199 8.88 1.07 9.86
N ASN A 200 8.49 -0.18 10.10
CA ASN A 200 8.99 -1.32 9.33
C ASN A 200 8.43 -1.39 7.89
N TRP A 201 7.67 -0.39 7.45
CA TRP A 201 7.18 -0.30 6.08
C TRP A 201 8.34 -0.21 5.08
N PRO A 202 8.32 -1.00 3.99
CA PRO A 202 9.35 -0.88 2.96
C PRO A 202 9.33 0.51 2.28
N SER A 203 10.44 0.83 1.61
CA SER A 203 10.49 2.02 0.77
C SER A 203 9.57 1.90 -0.42
N ARG A 204 9.00 3.01 -0.91
CA ARG A 204 8.19 2.99 -2.13
C ARG A 204 8.96 2.42 -3.31
N ASP A 205 10.23 2.79 -3.43
CA ASP A 205 11.10 2.30 -4.50
C ASP A 205 11.32 0.79 -4.43
N SER A 206 11.40 0.20 -3.23
CA SER A 206 11.50 -1.26 -3.07
C SER A 206 10.20 -2.01 -3.40
N LEU A 207 9.09 -1.28 -3.54
CA LEU A 207 7.76 -1.82 -3.82
C LEU A 207 7.26 -1.50 -5.23
N ARG A 208 8.14 -1.08 -6.14
CA ARG A 208 7.80 -1.02 -7.57
C ARG A 208 7.41 -2.41 -8.07
N GLY A 209 6.36 -2.49 -8.88
CA GLY A 209 5.72 -3.72 -9.34
C GLY A 209 4.92 -4.47 -8.27
N ARG A 210 4.75 -3.91 -7.06
CA ARG A 210 4.08 -4.58 -5.94
C ARG A 210 2.69 -4.02 -5.66
N VAL A 211 1.88 -4.83 -4.98
CA VAL A 211 0.51 -4.52 -4.55
C VAL A 211 0.38 -4.63 -3.03
N ILE A 212 -0.24 -3.64 -2.39
CA ILE A 212 -0.70 -3.73 -1.00
C ILE A 212 -2.20 -4.02 -1.06
N VAL A 213 -2.65 -5.12 -0.49
CA VAL A 213 -4.08 -5.48 -0.52
C VAL A 213 -4.73 -5.07 0.80
N GLU A 214 -5.74 -4.23 0.71
CA GLU A 214 -6.58 -3.79 1.81
C GLU A 214 -7.96 -4.43 1.71
N VAL A 215 -8.57 -4.78 2.86
CA VAL A 215 -9.97 -5.19 2.91
C VAL A 215 -10.74 -4.40 3.95
N ILE A 216 -11.94 -3.96 3.58
CA ILE A 216 -12.90 -3.30 4.48
C ILE A 216 -14.24 -4.06 4.50
N PRO A 217 -15.00 -3.96 5.60
CA PRO A 217 -16.41 -4.35 5.62
C PRO A 217 -17.18 -3.57 4.55
N GLY A 218 -18.16 -4.24 3.96
CA GLY A 218 -18.96 -3.63 2.91
C GLY A 218 -20.30 -3.10 3.39
N THR A 219 -20.83 -2.16 2.63
CA THR A 219 -22.07 -1.45 2.92
C THR A 219 -23.30 -2.33 3.21
N VAL A 220 -23.41 -3.54 2.64
CA VAL A 220 -24.52 -4.46 2.93
C VAL A 220 -24.31 -5.22 4.23
N GLU A 221 -23.09 -5.66 4.51
CA GLU A 221 -22.68 -6.25 5.78
C GLU A 221 -22.91 -5.28 6.93
N GLU A 222 -22.54 -4.01 6.75
CA GLU A 222 -22.74 -2.97 7.76
C GLU A 222 -24.22 -2.72 8.12
N GLY A 223 -25.11 -2.93 7.16
CA GLY A 223 -26.55 -2.81 7.33
C GLY A 223 -27.24 -4.08 7.83
N ASN A 224 -26.52 -5.21 7.96
CA ASN A 224 -27.11 -6.50 8.31
C ASN A 224 -27.17 -6.70 9.83
N PRO A 225 -28.37 -6.68 10.46
CA PRO A 225 -28.49 -6.83 11.91
C PRO A 225 -28.20 -8.24 12.43
N THR A 226 -28.08 -9.22 11.53
CA THR A 226 -27.80 -10.63 11.87
C THR A 226 -26.35 -11.00 11.63
N ASP A 227 -25.57 -10.12 10.99
CA ASP A 227 -24.14 -10.32 10.86
C ASP A 227 -23.44 -9.92 12.16
N THR A 228 -22.70 -10.85 12.72
CA THR A 228 -21.99 -10.67 14.00
C THR A 228 -20.49 -10.79 13.84
N LEU A 229 -20.01 -11.04 12.63
CA LEU A 229 -18.60 -11.23 12.34
C LEU A 229 -18.23 -10.49 11.05
N TRP A 230 -17.97 -9.19 11.21
CA TRP A 230 -17.61 -8.37 10.07
C TRP A 230 -16.25 -8.77 9.47
N THR A 231 -16.10 -8.49 8.18
CA THR A 231 -14.90 -8.71 7.36
C THR A 231 -13.58 -8.41 8.07
N ASP A 232 -13.51 -7.25 8.72
CA ASP A 232 -12.33 -6.77 9.43
C ASP A 232 -11.98 -7.67 10.62
N VAL A 233 -12.99 -8.04 11.43
CA VAL A 233 -12.85 -8.96 12.56
C VAL A 233 -12.51 -10.38 12.10
N GLU A 234 -13.17 -10.89 11.04
CA GLU A 234 -12.92 -12.23 10.50
C GLU A 234 -11.48 -12.36 10.00
N TYR A 235 -11.02 -11.38 9.22
CA TYR A 235 -9.68 -11.41 8.66
C TYR A 235 -8.60 -11.16 9.73
N ALA A 236 -8.83 -10.30 10.72
CA ALA A 236 -7.90 -10.14 11.84
C ALA A 236 -7.76 -11.42 12.69
N ARG A 237 -8.87 -12.16 12.91
CA ARG A 237 -8.82 -13.50 13.55
C ARG A 237 -8.01 -14.49 12.72
N HIS A 238 -8.15 -14.45 11.40
CA HIS A 238 -7.37 -15.27 10.47
C HIS A 238 -5.87 -14.95 10.56
N LEU A 239 -5.47 -13.67 10.55
CA LEU A 239 -4.08 -13.26 10.75
C LEU A 239 -3.49 -13.77 12.06
N ARG A 240 -4.20 -13.55 13.18
CA ARG A 240 -3.81 -14.05 14.50
C ARG A 240 -3.62 -15.57 14.50
N SER A 241 -4.54 -16.29 13.87
CA SER A 241 -4.52 -17.76 13.81
C SER A 241 -3.36 -18.28 12.96
N LEU A 242 -3.10 -17.66 11.80
CA LEU A 242 -1.93 -17.98 10.98
C LEU A 242 -0.63 -17.70 11.72
N HIS A 243 -0.52 -16.56 12.41
CA HIS A 243 0.67 -16.24 13.19
C HIS A 243 0.93 -17.25 14.32
N ALA A 244 -0.09 -17.58 15.11
CA ALA A 244 0.01 -18.58 16.16
C ALA A 244 0.42 -19.98 15.64
N ALA A 245 0.05 -20.29 14.39
CA ALA A 245 0.42 -21.53 13.72
C ALA A 245 1.78 -21.47 12.99
N GLY A 246 2.52 -20.36 13.04
CA GLY A 246 3.77 -20.18 12.29
C GLY A 246 3.56 -20.09 10.76
N ARG A 247 2.36 -19.73 10.32
CA ARG A 247 1.89 -19.73 8.93
C ARG A 247 1.54 -18.32 8.41
N ILE A 248 1.98 -17.26 9.10
CA ILE A 248 1.67 -15.87 8.72
C ILE A 248 2.06 -15.53 7.28
N GLY A 249 3.08 -16.20 6.72
CA GLY A 249 3.48 -16.06 5.31
C GLY A 249 2.42 -16.44 4.28
N GLU A 250 1.33 -17.09 4.70
CA GLU A 250 0.18 -17.40 3.84
C GLU A 250 -0.76 -16.21 3.65
N ALA A 251 -0.82 -15.27 4.60
CA ALA A 251 -1.71 -14.11 4.52
C ALA A 251 -1.32 -13.19 3.35
N GLN A 252 -2.31 -12.64 2.66
CA GLN A 252 -2.11 -11.73 1.53
C GLN A 252 -2.64 -10.30 1.78
N ILE A 253 -3.43 -10.09 2.84
CA ILE A 253 -4.26 -8.88 3.00
C ILE A 253 -4.01 -8.21 4.34
N PHE A 254 -4.10 -6.90 4.38
CA PHE A 254 -4.21 -6.11 5.60
C PHE A 254 -5.66 -5.72 5.83
N PRO A 255 -6.30 -6.14 6.93
CA PRO A 255 -7.63 -5.66 7.28
C PRO A 255 -7.54 -4.22 7.78
N ALA A 256 -8.46 -3.37 7.33
CA ALA A 256 -8.55 -2.00 7.76
C ALA A 256 -9.69 -1.78 8.75
N VAL A 257 -9.49 -0.88 9.72
CA VAL A 257 -10.59 -0.38 10.53
C VAL A 257 -11.35 0.64 9.70
N HIS A 258 -12.54 0.28 9.25
CA HIS A 258 -13.37 1.16 8.43
C HIS A 258 -14.22 2.09 9.30
N ARG A 259 -14.58 3.27 8.76
CA ARG A 259 -15.26 4.41 9.42
C ARG A 259 -14.37 5.18 10.39
N ALA A 260 -14.15 6.45 10.05
CA ALA A 260 -13.42 7.43 10.84
C ALA A 260 -13.98 7.54 12.27
N GLN A 261 -13.08 7.53 13.25
CA GLN A 261 -13.41 7.62 14.67
C GLN A 261 -12.27 8.32 15.41
N ALA A 262 -12.62 9.13 16.41
CA ALA A 262 -11.63 9.75 17.28
C ALA A 262 -10.92 8.74 18.21
N GLY A 263 -9.68 9.05 18.59
CA GLY A 263 -8.85 8.19 19.44
C GLY A 263 -8.28 7.01 18.66
N ASP A 264 -8.10 5.86 19.32
CA ASP A 264 -7.74 4.59 18.65
C ASP A 264 -9.03 3.87 18.21
N PRO A 265 -9.35 3.82 16.90
CA PRO A 265 -10.59 3.20 16.42
C PRO A 265 -10.72 1.72 16.77
N ARG A 266 -9.59 1.03 17.05
CA ARG A 266 -9.55 -0.40 17.39
C ARG A 266 -10.11 -0.69 18.79
N GLN A 267 -10.33 0.34 19.61
CA GLN A 267 -11.02 0.19 20.90
C GLN A 267 -12.45 -0.32 20.74
N ARG A 268 -13.04 -0.21 19.54
CA ARG A 268 -14.35 -0.80 19.21
C ARG A 268 -14.37 -2.34 19.27
N TYR A 269 -13.21 -2.99 19.16
CA TYR A 269 -13.14 -4.46 19.20
C TYR A 269 -12.98 -4.93 20.66
N ASP A 270 -13.98 -5.69 21.13
CA ASP A 270 -13.98 -6.27 22.48
C ASP A 270 -12.83 -7.28 22.68
N ASP A 271 -12.52 -8.08 21.65
CA ASP A 271 -11.34 -8.96 21.64
C ASP A 271 -10.08 -8.10 21.44
N THR A 272 -9.47 -7.70 22.55
CA THR A 272 -8.25 -6.87 22.56
C THR A 272 -7.09 -7.50 21.80
N GLY A 273 -7.06 -8.84 21.69
CA GLY A 273 -6.05 -9.58 20.95
C GLY A 273 -6.15 -9.44 19.42
N LEU A 274 -7.20 -8.80 18.89
CA LEU A 274 -7.33 -8.48 17.46
C LEU A 274 -6.71 -7.13 17.10
N ARG A 275 -6.65 -6.19 18.04
CA ARG A 275 -6.29 -4.78 17.77
C ARG A 275 -4.91 -4.66 17.14
N SER A 276 -3.95 -5.48 17.56
CA SER A 276 -2.57 -5.44 17.06
C SER A 276 -2.39 -5.93 15.61
N TRP A 277 -3.46 -6.38 14.95
CA TRP A 277 -3.46 -6.82 13.55
C TRP A 277 -4.00 -5.76 12.58
N PHE A 278 -4.47 -4.62 13.09
CA PHE A 278 -4.95 -3.50 12.30
C PHE A 278 -3.91 -2.37 12.27
N VAL A 279 -3.38 -2.12 11.08
CA VAL A 279 -2.42 -1.04 10.78
C VAL A 279 -2.83 -0.20 9.55
N LEU A 280 -4.00 -0.51 8.99
CA LEU A 280 -4.70 0.28 7.98
C LEU A 280 -6.00 0.80 8.58
N PHE A 281 -6.37 2.02 8.18
CA PHE A 281 -7.56 2.72 8.62
C PHE A 281 -8.18 3.42 7.42
N ASP A 282 -9.48 3.28 7.25
CA ASP A 282 -10.21 3.76 6.08
C ASP A 282 -11.48 4.50 6.53
N GLY A 283 -11.73 5.68 6.00
CA GLY A 283 -12.98 6.39 6.28
C GLY A 283 -13.06 7.77 5.64
N ASP A 284 -14.23 8.40 5.80
CA ASP A 284 -14.55 9.69 5.21
C ASP A 284 -13.55 10.78 5.60
N ALA A 285 -13.02 11.46 4.59
CA ALA A 285 -12.05 12.53 4.71
C ALA A 285 -12.62 13.70 5.53
N SER A 286 -13.91 14.02 5.33
CA SER A 286 -14.57 15.13 6.02
C SER A 286 -14.64 14.90 7.53
N ALA A 287 -14.90 13.67 7.96
CA ALA A 287 -14.87 13.26 9.36
C ALA A 287 -13.46 13.38 9.95
N TYR A 288 -12.43 12.94 9.23
CA TYR A 288 -11.04 13.02 9.71
C TYR A 288 -10.58 14.47 9.91
N VAL A 289 -10.88 15.37 8.99
CA VAL A 289 -10.47 16.79 9.11
C VAL A 289 -11.35 17.60 10.06
N ASN A 290 -12.43 17.01 10.59
CA ASN A 290 -13.36 17.65 11.51
C ASN A 290 -13.15 17.20 12.97
N GLY A 291 -11.95 17.43 13.50
CA GLY A 291 -11.65 17.29 14.93
C GLY A 291 -11.11 15.93 15.38
N ILE A 292 -10.79 15.02 14.46
CA ILE A 292 -10.03 13.81 14.76
C ILE A 292 -8.53 14.14 14.71
N ASP A 293 -7.78 13.72 15.72
CA ASP A 293 -6.32 13.83 15.71
C ASP A 293 -5.72 12.82 14.73
N THR A 294 -5.49 13.26 13.49
CA THR A 294 -4.90 12.41 12.46
C THR A 294 -3.37 12.24 12.62
N GLY A 295 -2.74 13.04 13.50
CA GLY A 295 -1.32 12.92 13.84
C GLY A 295 -1.02 11.56 14.46
N TRP A 296 -1.96 11.00 15.23
CA TRP A 296 -1.86 9.65 15.80
C TRP A 296 -1.57 8.58 14.73
N TYR A 297 -2.18 8.65 13.55
CA TYR A 297 -1.92 7.65 12.50
C TYR A 297 -0.51 7.81 11.92
N ASN A 298 -0.02 9.04 11.78
CA ASN A 298 1.30 9.32 11.25
C ASN A 298 2.41 8.94 12.25
N ASP A 299 2.24 9.32 13.52
CA ASP A 299 3.20 9.03 14.61
C ASP A 299 3.40 7.51 14.84
N ASN A 300 2.40 6.71 14.48
CA ASN A 300 2.46 5.26 14.58
C ASN A 300 2.69 4.57 13.21
N HIS A 301 2.96 5.37 12.17
CA HIS A 301 3.19 4.93 10.79
C HIS A 301 2.09 4.00 10.25
N TYR A 302 0.85 4.20 10.68
CA TYR A 302 -0.30 3.49 10.12
C TYR A 302 -0.70 4.10 8.78
N ILE A 303 -1.24 3.27 7.89
CA ILE A 303 -1.77 3.74 6.60
C ILE A 303 -3.19 4.27 6.83
N LEU A 304 -3.43 5.52 6.42
CA LEU A 304 -4.72 6.19 6.56
C LEU A 304 -5.31 6.51 5.18
N VAL A 305 -6.36 5.80 4.79
CA VAL A 305 -7.13 6.06 3.58
C VAL A 305 -8.26 7.03 3.93
N MET A 306 -8.26 8.19 3.28
CA MET A 306 -9.30 9.21 3.41
C MET A 306 -10.18 9.19 2.17
N THR A 307 -11.39 8.64 2.32
CA THR A 307 -12.38 8.50 1.26
C THR A 307 -13.20 9.77 1.06
N ASP A 308 -13.84 9.90 -0.09
CA ASP A 308 -14.73 11.02 -0.42
C ASP A 308 -14.04 12.38 -0.26
N ALA A 309 -12.78 12.45 -0.69
CA ALA A 309 -11.93 13.62 -0.52
C ALA A 309 -12.58 14.91 -1.02
N HIS A 310 -13.40 14.84 -2.07
CA HIS A 310 -14.13 15.97 -2.63
C HIS A 310 -15.14 16.60 -1.65
N ASN A 311 -15.66 15.86 -0.67
CA ASN A 311 -16.67 16.32 0.28
C ASN A 311 -16.13 17.18 1.42
N VAL A 312 -14.81 17.20 1.62
CA VAL A 312 -14.17 18.10 2.59
C VAL A 312 -14.53 19.54 2.25
N ALA A 313 -14.93 20.33 3.27
CA ALA A 313 -15.41 21.68 3.06
C ALA A 313 -14.27 22.68 2.76
N PRO A 314 -14.41 23.59 1.76
CA PRO A 314 -15.53 23.68 0.83
C PRO A 314 -15.52 22.53 -0.19
N ALA A 315 -16.66 21.90 -0.41
CA ALA A 315 -16.76 20.75 -1.30
C ALA A 315 -16.41 21.15 -2.75
N ILE A 316 -15.76 20.23 -3.46
CA ILE A 316 -15.46 20.33 -4.89
C ILE A 316 -16.20 19.21 -5.63
N ASP A 317 -16.24 19.28 -6.96
CA ASP A 317 -16.87 18.21 -7.75
C ASP A 317 -16.17 16.86 -7.52
N SER A 318 -16.95 15.80 -7.36
CA SER A 318 -16.42 14.47 -7.05
C SER A 318 -15.69 13.83 -8.22
N ARG A 319 -15.98 14.27 -9.45
CA ARG A 319 -15.56 13.58 -10.68
C ARG A 319 -14.76 14.45 -11.64
N THR A 320 -15.21 15.68 -11.87
CA THR A 320 -14.62 16.64 -12.81
C THR A 320 -14.32 17.99 -12.17
N PRO A 321 -13.64 18.06 -11.00
CA PRO A 321 -13.16 19.34 -10.49
C PRO A 321 -12.06 19.90 -11.40
N SER A 322 -11.66 21.15 -11.18
CA SER A 322 -10.43 21.64 -11.80
C SER A 322 -9.23 20.86 -11.25
N ALA A 323 -8.17 20.71 -12.07
CA ALA A 323 -6.95 20.03 -11.64
C ALA A 323 -6.27 20.76 -10.46
N GLU A 324 -6.43 22.08 -10.39
CA GLU A 324 -5.91 22.91 -9.30
C GLU A 324 -6.65 22.62 -7.99
N ASP A 325 -7.99 22.64 -8.01
CA ASP A 325 -8.81 22.36 -6.82
C ASP A 325 -8.55 20.96 -6.26
N ALA A 326 -8.49 19.95 -7.13
CA ALA A 326 -8.21 18.58 -6.72
C ALA A 326 -6.77 18.43 -6.18
N SER A 327 -5.78 19.06 -6.80
CA SER A 327 -4.39 19.06 -6.28
C SER A 327 -4.30 19.75 -4.92
N GLN A 328 -5.03 20.85 -4.74
CA GLN A 328 -5.08 21.55 -3.45
C GLN A 328 -5.74 20.69 -2.38
N ARG A 329 -6.82 19.97 -2.70
CA ARG A 329 -7.46 19.02 -1.80
C ARG A 329 -6.52 17.88 -1.41
N VAL A 330 -5.73 17.34 -2.35
CA VAL A 330 -4.72 16.32 -2.04
C VAL A 330 -3.66 16.87 -1.09
N ALA A 331 -3.17 18.10 -1.31
CA ALA A 331 -2.17 18.73 -0.44
C ALA A 331 -2.72 19.05 0.97
N GLU A 332 -3.98 19.48 1.05
CA GLU A 332 -4.71 19.66 2.31
C GLU A 332 -4.75 18.36 3.11
N LEU A 333 -5.17 17.26 2.49
CA LEU A 333 -5.29 15.96 3.14
C LEU A 333 -3.93 15.30 3.43
N ALA A 334 -2.91 15.58 2.62
CA ALA A 334 -1.54 15.21 2.94
C ALA A 334 -1.05 15.87 4.23
N THR A 335 -1.35 17.17 4.41
CA THR A 335 -1.07 17.89 5.66
C THR A 335 -1.89 17.32 6.82
N ALA A 336 -3.12 16.86 6.55
CA ALA A 336 -3.96 16.14 7.51
C ALA A 336 -3.60 14.65 7.66
N ASN A 337 -2.36 14.26 7.32
CA ASN A 337 -1.81 12.91 7.54
C ASN A 337 -2.49 11.77 6.77
N ALA A 338 -3.18 12.04 5.66
CA ALA A 338 -3.64 10.98 4.76
C ALA A 338 -2.45 10.22 4.15
N SER A 339 -2.53 8.90 4.08
CA SER A 339 -1.63 8.08 3.27
C SER A 339 -2.16 7.91 1.84
N VAL A 340 -3.48 7.78 1.71
CA VAL A 340 -4.16 7.74 0.42
C VAL A 340 -5.38 8.65 0.45
N VAL A 341 -5.56 9.45 -0.59
CA VAL A 341 -6.70 10.33 -0.80
C VAL A 341 -7.52 9.77 -1.96
N THR A 342 -8.82 9.50 -1.77
CA THR A 342 -9.64 8.89 -2.82
C THR A 342 -10.88 9.72 -3.15
N SER A 343 -11.22 9.76 -4.44
CA SER A 343 -12.42 10.38 -5.01
C SER A 343 -12.67 9.81 -6.41
N ASP A 344 -13.72 10.24 -7.10
CA ASP A 344 -14.05 9.79 -8.46
C ASP A 344 -13.36 10.62 -9.55
N TRP A 345 -12.18 11.21 -9.29
CA TRP A 345 -11.47 12.16 -10.17
C TRP A 345 -10.87 11.55 -11.45
N VAL A 346 -11.69 10.80 -12.17
CA VAL A 346 -11.42 10.17 -13.45
C VAL A 346 -11.03 11.24 -14.48
N GLY A 347 -9.95 10.99 -15.23
CA GLY A 347 -9.50 11.90 -16.28
C GLY A 347 -8.58 13.04 -15.79
N LEU A 348 -8.15 13.02 -14.53
CA LEU A 348 -7.13 13.94 -14.00
C LEU A 348 -5.79 13.23 -13.71
N PRO A 349 -5.09 12.66 -14.71
CA PRO A 349 -3.87 11.86 -14.48
C PRO A 349 -2.76 12.63 -13.76
N GLN A 350 -2.68 13.95 -13.93
CA GLN A 350 -1.76 14.83 -13.20
C GLN A 350 -2.06 14.95 -11.70
N VAL A 351 -3.30 14.69 -11.28
CA VAL A 351 -3.70 14.61 -9.87
C VAL A 351 -3.53 13.18 -9.38
N LEU A 352 -4.01 12.20 -10.14
CA LEU A 352 -3.95 10.78 -9.77
C LEU A 352 -2.51 10.28 -9.59
N GLY A 353 -1.55 10.82 -10.36
CA GLY A 353 -0.13 10.50 -10.24
C GLY A 353 0.62 11.23 -9.12
N GLN A 354 -0.05 12.03 -8.28
CA GLN A 354 0.62 12.77 -7.20
C GLN A 354 1.13 11.86 -6.09
N VAL A 355 2.34 12.20 -5.62
CA VAL A 355 2.96 11.65 -4.42
C VAL A 355 3.50 12.83 -3.62
N LEU A 356 2.91 13.11 -2.48
CA LEU A 356 3.29 14.22 -1.60
C LEU A 356 3.89 13.68 -0.29
N PRO A 357 4.78 14.42 0.39
CA PRO A 357 5.16 14.09 1.76
C PRO A 357 3.95 14.12 2.69
N ARG A 358 3.80 13.10 3.54
CA ARG A 358 2.72 13.02 4.52
C ARG A 358 3.03 13.85 5.76
N GLY A 359 2.03 14.58 6.27
CA GLY A 359 2.14 15.37 7.51
C GLY A 359 3.05 16.60 7.42
N ALA A 360 3.63 16.88 6.26
CA ALA A 360 4.40 18.09 6.03
C ALA A 360 3.47 19.21 5.57
N SER A 361 3.57 20.38 6.19
CA SER A 361 2.93 21.59 5.66
C SER A 361 3.57 21.94 4.32
N ALA A 362 2.77 22.44 3.35
CA ALA A 362 3.25 22.85 2.03
C ALA A 362 4.42 23.88 2.03
N ASN A 363 4.67 24.54 3.18
CA ASN A 363 5.77 25.47 3.38
C ASN A 363 7.15 24.83 3.68
N THR A 364 7.25 23.51 3.81
CA THR A 364 8.51 22.83 4.17
C THR A 364 9.25 22.19 2.98
N GLN A 365 8.78 22.41 1.74
CA GLN A 365 9.58 22.08 0.56
C GLN A 365 10.86 22.93 0.54
N PRO A 366 12.07 22.34 0.41
CA PRO A 366 13.28 23.13 0.18
C PRO A 366 13.10 23.88 -1.14
N ARG A 367 13.14 25.22 -1.09
CA ARG A 367 13.31 26.03 -2.31
C ARG A 367 14.69 25.72 -2.89
N GLY A 368 14.80 24.69 -3.73
CA GLY A 368 16.06 24.16 -4.23
C GLY A 368 15.99 23.76 -5.70
N SER A 369 16.53 24.63 -6.55
CA SER A 369 16.91 24.45 -7.97
C SER A 369 15.81 24.28 -9.02
N LEU A 370 15.01 25.33 -9.22
CA LEU A 370 14.70 25.75 -10.60
C LEU A 370 15.85 26.64 -11.08
N SER A 371 16.84 26.02 -11.72
CA SER A 371 17.80 26.73 -12.56
C SER A 371 17.04 27.26 -13.78
N SER A 372 16.49 28.47 -13.69
CA SER A 372 16.10 29.20 -14.90
C SER A 372 17.39 29.68 -15.58
N SER A 373 17.74 28.99 -16.65
CA SER A 373 18.67 29.50 -17.65
C SER A 373 18.03 30.72 -18.31
N ARG A 374 18.29 31.92 -17.76
CA ARG A 374 18.14 33.16 -18.50
C ARG A 374 19.17 33.16 -19.62
N GLN A 375 18.73 32.84 -20.83
CA GLN A 375 19.44 33.25 -22.03
C GLN A 375 19.36 34.77 -22.14
N ASN A 376 20.53 35.40 -22.17
CA ASN A 376 20.70 36.77 -22.60
C ASN A 376 20.30 36.87 -24.08
N GLY A 377 19.20 37.56 -24.36
CA GLY A 377 18.83 37.99 -25.71
C GLY A 377 19.30 39.42 -25.91
N GLU A 378 20.39 39.59 -26.66
CA GLU A 378 20.86 40.87 -27.17
C GLU A 378 19.77 41.54 -28.03
N THR A 379 19.54 42.82 -27.75
CA THR A 379 18.75 43.72 -28.59
C THR A 379 19.55 44.10 -29.84
N GLY A 380 19.22 43.49 -30.98
CA GLY A 380 19.62 43.97 -32.31
C GLY A 380 18.64 45.02 -32.86
N PRO A 381 19.11 45.98 -33.68
CA PRO A 381 18.28 47.12 -34.12
C PRO A 381 17.38 46.77 -35.31
N THR A 382 16.16 47.31 -35.26
CA THR A 382 15.14 47.28 -36.32
C THR A 382 15.53 48.17 -37.52
N PRO A 383 15.38 47.72 -38.79
CA PRO A 383 15.47 48.62 -39.94
C PRO A 383 14.10 49.23 -40.27
N ALA A 384 14.11 50.48 -40.73
CA ALA A 384 12.95 51.23 -41.19
C ALA A 384 12.37 50.67 -42.50
N PRO A 385 11.06 50.83 -42.77
CA PRO A 385 10.47 50.45 -44.04
C PRO A 385 10.67 51.54 -45.09
N SER A 386 11.06 51.12 -46.29
CA SER A 386 10.97 51.87 -47.52
C SER A 386 10.25 50.99 -48.55
N GLY A 387 9.10 51.44 -49.04
CA GLY A 387 8.31 50.76 -50.07
C GLY A 387 6.82 50.82 -49.78
#